data_AF-A0A328Q055-F1
#
_entry.id   AF-A0A328Q055-F1
#
_cell.length_a   1.000
_cell.length_b   1.000
_cell.length_c   1.000
_cell.angle_alpha   90.00
_cell.angle_beta   90.00
_cell.angle_gamma   90.00
#
_symmetry.space_group_name_H-M   'P 1'
#
loop_
_entity.id
_entity.type
_entity.pdbx_description
1 polymer ?
#
loop_
_entity_poly.entity_id
_entity_poly.type
_entity_poly.pdbx_seq_one_letter_code
_entity_poly.pdbx_strand_id
1 'polypeptide(L)'
;MIKIAQLSCGTEYSGVQKEIEKAAGMFGAQMVMPDVNLDDIDEAYEKFGLSCASSSLKLMIARAMSLVEGKNEADAVFICTCFRCAEAAIARNEVRRLIQNNTDLPVVTYSFTEKTKASELFIRMEALTTVVSRKSILAREKQEGLTLGIDSGSTTTKVALMENDEVLGTGWVKTGDIIGCTNDAINEAFAETDYTLDDVEAIGTTGYGRMTIGKHMGAKLIQEEISVNSKGAVYLAGAQKGEATVLDIGGMDNKVITVNNGIPDNFTMGGICAGASGRFLDMTSGRLGVDITELGPLAQKGNYKNAVLNSYCIVFGIQDLVTSLAGGASKEDAASAACYSVAEQVYEQQLQEIDVREPLIQVGGTSLVAGLVDAVQDILGGIDIIVPEYSQYIGAVGSAMLVSGLKDTDIDDSKRF
;
A
#
# COMPACT_ATOMS: atom_id res chain seq x y z
N MET A 1 21.45 -11.40 8.41
CA MET A 1 20.51 -11.76 7.33
C MET A 1 19.15 -11.86 7.99
N ILE A 2 18.14 -11.20 7.44
CA ILE A 2 16.80 -11.10 8.05
C ILE A 2 16.12 -12.47 7.98
N LYS A 3 15.59 -12.98 9.09
CA LYS A 3 14.86 -14.25 9.17
C LYS A 3 13.35 -13.98 9.06
N ILE A 4 12.74 -14.45 7.97
CA ILE A 4 11.29 -14.35 7.76
C ILE A 4 10.65 -15.70 8.10
N ALA A 5 9.85 -15.75 9.16
CA ALA A 5 9.11 -16.95 9.51
C ALA A 5 7.97 -17.20 8.51
N GLN A 6 8.03 -18.33 7.81
CA GLN A 6 6.96 -18.78 6.93
C GLN A 6 5.90 -19.55 7.72
N LEU A 7 4.69 -18.99 7.78
CA LEU A 7 3.52 -19.65 8.36
C LEU A 7 2.58 -20.07 7.23
N SER A 8 2.58 -21.36 6.91
CA SER A 8 1.75 -21.92 5.83
C SER A 8 1.06 -23.21 6.24
N CYS A 9 0.02 -23.60 5.49
CA CYS A 9 -0.70 -24.86 5.63
C CYS A 9 0.11 -26.09 5.15
N GLY A 10 1.37 -26.20 5.59
CA GLY A 10 2.36 -27.20 5.20
C GLY A 10 3.78 -26.69 5.45
N THR A 11 4.77 -27.58 5.41
CA THR A 11 6.19 -27.20 5.44
C THR A 11 6.59 -26.50 4.15
N GLU A 12 6.33 -27.11 3.00
CA GLU A 12 6.66 -26.52 1.70
C GLU A 12 5.40 -26.26 0.88
N TYR A 13 5.33 -25.09 0.24
CA TYR A 13 4.27 -24.80 -0.72
C TYR A 13 4.67 -25.30 -2.11
N SER A 14 4.35 -26.56 -2.40
CA SER A 14 4.68 -27.24 -3.67
C SER A 14 4.37 -26.36 -4.89
N GLY A 15 5.38 -26.16 -5.74
CA GLY A 15 5.27 -25.39 -6.98
C GLY A 15 5.55 -23.89 -6.87
N VAL A 16 5.50 -23.29 -5.66
CA VAL A 16 5.75 -21.86 -5.44
C VAL A 16 6.89 -21.59 -4.44
N GLN A 17 7.25 -22.55 -3.59
CA GLN A 17 8.28 -22.38 -2.55
C GLN A 17 9.58 -21.73 -3.06
N LYS A 18 10.08 -22.19 -4.21
CA LYS A 18 11.27 -21.62 -4.86
C LYS A 18 11.12 -20.15 -5.22
N GLU A 19 9.93 -19.73 -5.62
CA GLU A 19 9.64 -18.33 -5.96
C GLU A 19 9.58 -17.45 -4.69
N ILE A 20 9.07 -17.99 -3.57
CA ILE A 20 9.09 -17.32 -2.24
C ILE A 20 10.54 -17.10 -1.80
N GLU A 21 11.36 -18.16 -1.80
CA GLU A 21 12.76 -18.11 -1.39
C GLU A 21 13.58 -17.19 -2.29
N LYS A 22 13.34 -17.23 -3.61
CA LYS A 22 13.97 -16.32 -4.56
C LYS A 22 13.60 -14.87 -4.29
N ALA A 23 12.35 -14.57 -3.97
CA ALA A 23 11.91 -13.23 -3.63
C ALA A 23 12.55 -12.73 -2.33
N ALA A 24 12.56 -13.55 -1.26
CA ALA A 24 13.21 -13.19 0.00
C ALA A 24 14.72 -12.98 -0.17
N GLY A 25 15.41 -13.88 -0.88
CA GLY A 25 16.84 -13.81 -1.12
C GLY A 25 17.27 -12.57 -1.92
N MET A 26 16.40 -12.08 -2.82
CA MET A 26 16.64 -10.84 -3.58
C MET A 26 16.80 -9.62 -2.67
N PHE A 27 16.14 -9.61 -1.50
CA PHE A 27 16.17 -8.51 -0.53
C PHE A 27 16.94 -8.87 0.75
N GLY A 28 17.91 -9.80 0.67
CA GLY A 28 18.80 -10.11 1.78
C GLY A 28 18.13 -10.81 2.97
N ALA A 29 17.01 -11.49 2.72
CA ALA A 29 16.29 -12.27 3.73
C ALA A 29 16.30 -13.77 3.43
N GLN A 30 16.10 -14.55 4.49
CA GLN A 30 15.99 -15.99 4.44
C GLN A 30 14.65 -16.43 5.03
N MET A 31 13.95 -17.32 4.32
CA MET A 31 12.76 -17.98 4.84
C MET A 31 13.15 -19.02 5.89
N VAL A 32 12.51 -18.99 7.05
CA VAL A 32 12.66 -20.00 8.11
C VAL A 32 11.30 -20.59 8.46
N MET A 33 11.26 -21.87 8.81
CA MET A 33 10.04 -22.52 9.29
C MET A 33 10.17 -22.71 10.80
N PRO A 34 9.27 -22.15 11.62
CA PRO A 34 9.32 -22.37 13.06
C PRO A 34 9.15 -23.87 13.39
N ASP A 35 9.97 -24.35 14.32
CA ASP A 35 9.91 -25.72 14.82
C ASP A 35 8.85 -25.84 15.93
N VAL A 36 8.11 -26.95 15.92
CA VAL A 36 7.06 -27.26 16.90
C VAL A 36 7.04 -28.76 17.20
N ASN A 37 6.84 -29.13 18.46
CA ASN A 37 6.64 -30.54 18.82
C ASN A 37 5.17 -30.93 18.58
N LEU A 38 4.92 -32.24 18.49
CA LEU A 38 3.56 -32.76 18.32
C LEU A 38 2.64 -32.35 19.47
N ASP A 39 3.13 -32.41 20.71
CA ASP A 39 2.37 -32.07 21.92
C ASP A 39 1.95 -30.58 21.92
N ASP A 40 2.78 -29.70 21.34
CA ASP A 40 2.48 -28.27 21.23
C ASP A 40 1.31 -28.00 20.24
N ILE A 41 1.03 -28.91 19.29
CA ILE A 41 0.00 -28.69 18.26
C ILE A 41 -1.40 -28.75 18.86
N ASP A 42 -1.67 -29.76 19.70
CA ASP A 42 -2.99 -29.94 20.29
C ASP A 42 -3.26 -28.86 21.35
N GLU A 43 -2.26 -28.49 22.15
CA GLU A 43 -2.37 -27.40 23.14
C GLU A 43 -2.59 -26.04 22.45
N ALA A 44 -1.84 -25.76 21.38
CA ALA A 44 -2.00 -24.54 20.60
C ALA A 44 -3.41 -24.43 20.01
N TYR A 45 -3.93 -25.54 19.50
CA TYR A 45 -5.25 -25.62 18.90
C TYR A 45 -6.37 -25.36 19.92
N GLU A 46 -6.26 -25.89 21.14
CA GLU A 46 -7.21 -25.60 22.21
C GLU A 46 -7.19 -24.12 22.64
N LYS A 47 -6.00 -23.51 22.71
CA LYS A 47 -5.83 -22.10 23.10
C LYS A 47 -6.29 -21.12 22.01
N PHE A 48 -6.15 -21.47 20.74
CA PHE A 48 -6.46 -20.58 19.61
C PHE A 48 -7.96 -20.37 19.39
N GLY A 49 -8.80 -21.35 19.79
CA GLY A 49 -10.27 -21.21 19.76
C GLY A 49 -10.94 -21.33 18.38
N LEU A 50 -10.18 -21.44 17.29
CA LEU A 50 -10.70 -21.74 15.94
C LEU A 50 -10.52 -23.22 15.62
N SER A 51 -11.63 -23.91 15.34
CA SER A 51 -11.58 -25.32 14.93
C SER A 51 -11.31 -25.44 13.42
N CYS A 52 -10.15 -25.99 13.05
CA CYS A 52 -9.77 -26.35 11.68
C CYS A 52 -9.68 -27.86 11.50
N ALA A 53 -10.34 -28.40 10.47
CA ALA A 53 -10.29 -29.80 10.09
C ALA A 53 -8.91 -30.20 9.52
N SER A 54 -8.24 -29.28 8.81
CA SER A 54 -6.93 -29.52 8.21
C SER A 54 -5.81 -29.59 9.25
N SER A 55 -5.11 -30.73 9.34
CA SER A 55 -3.93 -30.90 10.18
C SER A 55 -2.81 -29.91 9.84
N SER A 56 -2.68 -29.54 8.57
CA SER A 56 -1.68 -28.56 8.14
C SER A 56 -2.01 -27.14 8.60
N LEU A 57 -3.29 -26.80 8.77
CA LEU A 57 -3.68 -25.53 9.39
C LEU A 57 -3.42 -25.54 10.89
N LYS A 58 -3.63 -26.68 11.57
CA LYS A 58 -3.23 -26.83 12.98
C LYS A 58 -1.74 -26.62 13.17
N LEU A 59 -0.92 -27.18 12.28
CA LEU A 59 0.53 -26.97 12.29
C LEU A 59 0.90 -25.49 12.09
N MET A 60 0.21 -24.78 11.18
CA MET A 60 0.41 -23.34 10.97
C MET A 60 0.12 -22.53 12.25
N ILE A 61 -0.98 -22.86 12.94
CA ILE A 61 -1.38 -22.22 14.21
C ILE A 61 -0.33 -22.49 15.29
N ALA A 62 0.11 -23.74 15.46
CA ALA A 62 1.13 -24.11 16.42
C ALA A 62 2.44 -23.35 16.20
N ARG A 63 2.86 -23.21 14.94
CA ARG A 63 4.06 -22.42 14.57
C ARG A 63 3.90 -20.94 14.91
N ALA A 64 2.71 -20.38 14.69
CA ALA A 64 2.42 -19.01 15.08
C ALA A 64 2.54 -18.82 16.60
N MET A 65 1.96 -19.75 17.38
CA MET A 65 2.06 -19.71 18.84
C MET A 65 3.49 -19.88 19.33
N SER A 66 4.28 -20.73 18.68
CA SER A 66 5.70 -20.89 18.98
C SER A 66 6.50 -19.58 18.82
N LEU A 67 6.14 -18.74 17.85
CA LEU A 67 6.71 -17.40 17.70
C LEU A 67 6.25 -16.45 18.83
N VAL A 68 4.95 -16.45 19.15
CA VAL A 68 4.38 -15.62 20.24
C VAL A 68 4.98 -15.96 21.59
N GLU A 69 5.19 -17.24 21.87
CA GLU A 69 5.78 -17.74 23.11
C GLU A 69 7.31 -17.56 23.16
N GLY A 70 7.93 -17.05 22.09
CA GLY A 70 9.37 -16.83 22.01
C GLY A 70 10.19 -18.12 21.92
N LYS A 71 9.57 -19.25 21.57
CA LYS A 71 10.25 -20.54 21.35
C LYS A 71 11.08 -20.55 20.07
N ASN A 72 10.69 -19.76 19.07
CA ASN A 72 11.41 -19.57 17.82
C ASN A 72 11.70 -18.08 17.57
N GLU A 73 12.89 -17.77 17.05
CA GLU A 73 13.28 -16.40 16.69
C GLU A 73 13.02 -16.11 15.21
N ALA A 74 12.37 -14.99 14.93
CA ALA A 74 12.21 -14.43 13.60
C ALA A 74 12.22 -12.90 13.67
N ASP A 75 12.59 -12.26 12.57
CA ASP A 75 12.58 -10.80 12.45
C ASP A 75 11.27 -10.29 11.81
N ALA A 76 10.58 -11.15 11.07
CA ALA A 76 9.34 -10.86 10.35
C ALA A 76 8.53 -12.14 10.08
N VAL A 77 7.25 -11.99 9.74
CA VAL A 77 6.35 -13.13 9.48
C VAL A 77 5.71 -13.02 8.10
N PHE A 78 5.76 -14.11 7.33
CA PHE A 78 5.06 -14.27 6.07
C PHE A 78 4.03 -15.38 6.19
N ILE A 79 2.75 -15.01 6.23
CA ILE A 79 1.63 -15.96 6.37
C ILE A 79 1.04 -16.22 4.99
N CYS A 80 1.00 -17.49 4.58
CA CYS A 80 0.54 -17.80 3.25
C CYS A 80 -0.29 -19.08 3.15
N THR A 81 -1.42 -18.97 2.43
CA THR A 81 -2.39 -20.07 2.27
C THR A 81 -2.96 -20.12 0.86
N CYS A 82 -3.63 -21.22 0.50
CA CYS A 82 -4.28 -21.37 -0.80
C CYS A 82 -5.53 -20.49 -0.91
N PHE A 83 -5.68 -19.74 -2.00
CA PHE A 83 -6.83 -18.84 -2.22
C PHE A 83 -8.20 -19.55 -2.25
N ARG A 84 -8.24 -20.84 -2.61
CA ARG A 84 -9.51 -21.59 -2.75
C ARG A 84 -10.04 -22.17 -1.44
N CYS A 85 -9.26 -22.12 -0.36
CA CYS A 85 -9.63 -22.74 0.90
C CYS A 85 -10.22 -21.71 1.86
N ALA A 86 -11.55 -21.70 2.01
CA ALA A 86 -12.25 -20.80 2.93
C ALA A 86 -11.76 -20.93 4.38
N GLU A 87 -11.54 -22.18 4.84
CA GLU A 87 -10.98 -22.45 6.17
C GLU A 87 -9.58 -21.83 6.34
N ALA A 88 -8.74 -21.88 5.29
CA ALA A 88 -7.41 -21.29 5.33
C ALA A 88 -7.40 -19.76 5.24
N ALA A 89 -8.45 -19.15 4.67
CA ALA A 89 -8.61 -17.70 4.69
C ALA A 89 -8.92 -17.22 6.13
N ILE A 90 -9.85 -17.90 6.82
CA ILE A 90 -10.17 -17.60 8.23
C ILE A 90 -8.94 -17.81 9.11
N ALA A 91 -8.28 -18.97 8.99
CA ALA A 91 -7.10 -19.29 9.79
C ALA A 91 -5.94 -18.30 9.55
N ARG A 92 -5.72 -17.84 8.30
CA ARG A 92 -4.71 -16.83 7.97
C ARG A 92 -4.97 -15.50 8.69
N ASN A 93 -6.23 -15.04 8.70
CA ASN A 93 -6.61 -13.78 9.36
C ASN A 93 -6.46 -13.86 10.88
N GLU A 94 -6.89 -14.96 11.50
CA GLU A 94 -6.76 -15.15 12.94
C GLU A 94 -5.29 -15.35 13.37
N VAL A 95 -4.48 -16.07 12.59
CA VAL A 95 -3.04 -16.19 12.86
C VAL A 95 -2.34 -14.84 12.73
N ARG A 96 -2.71 -14.02 11.73
CA ARG A 96 -2.19 -12.65 11.61
C ARG A 96 -2.49 -11.85 12.88
N ARG A 97 -3.76 -11.81 13.31
CA ARG A 97 -4.18 -11.09 14.52
C ARG A 97 -3.45 -11.58 15.76
N LEU A 98 -3.28 -12.89 15.91
CA LEU A 98 -2.51 -13.47 17.00
C LEU A 98 -1.08 -12.92 17.06
N ILE A 99 -0.37 -12.90 15.93
CA ILE A 99 1.01 -12.37 15.87
C ILE A 99 1.02 -10.87 16.19
N GLN A 100 0.14 -10.08 15.56
CA GLN A 100 0.10 -8.62 15.73
C GLN A 100 -0.26 -8.19 17.15
N ASN A 101 -1.15 -8.91 17.82
CA ASN A 101 -1.58 -8.55 19.18
C ASN A 101 -0.57 -8.93 20.27
N ASN A 102 0.39 -9.80 19.97
CA ASN A 102 1.31 -10.33 20.97
C ASN A 102 2.79 -10.08 20.65
N THR A 103 3.11 -9.55 19.47
CA THR A 103 4.49 -9.31 19.03
C THR A 103 4.59 -8.01 18.23
N ASP A 104 5.79 -7.44 18.16
CA ASP A 104 6.12 -6.30 17.28
C ASP A 104 6.62 -6.76 15.89
N LEU A 105 6.41 -8.03 15.52
CA LEU A 105 6.88 -8.57 14.25
C LEU A 105 6.03 -8.03 13.10
N PRO A 106 6.63 -7.48 12.04
CA PRO A 106 5.89 -7.11 10.85
C PRO A 106 5.35 -8.36 10.16
N VAL A 107 4.11 -8.29 9.67
CA VAL A 107 3.39 -9.43 9.13
C VAL A 107 2.92 -9.12 7.71
N VAL A 108 3.26 -9.99 6.76
CA VAL A 108 2.66 -9.96 5.43
C VAL A 108 1.85 -11.21 5.21
N THR A 109 0.61 -11.02 4.78
CA THR A 109 -0.26 -12.12 4.36
C THR A 109 -0.29 -12.26 2.85
N TYR A 110 -0.37 -13.49 2.35
CA TYR A 110 -0.53 -13.76 0.93
C TYR A 110 -1.42 -14.96 0.66
N SER A 111 -2.34 -14.82 -0.30
CA SER A 111 -3.14 -15.94 -0.80
C SER A 111 -2.57 -16.38 -2.15
N PHE A 112 -2.06 -17.60 -2.23
CA PHE A 112 -1.45 -18.10 -3.47
C PHE A 112 -2.48 -18.47 -4.51
N THR A 113 -2.19 -18.11 -5.75
CA THR A 113 -2.72 -18.76 -6.95
C THR A 113 -1.75 -19.86 -7.42
N GLU A 114 -2.23 -20.80 -8.25
CA GLU A 114 -1.45 -21.97 -8.72
C GLU A 114 -0.16 -21.63 -9.50
N LYS A 115 0.10 -20.35 -9.84
CA LYS A 115 1.22 -19.93 -10.71
C LYS A 115 1.92 -18.65 -10.23
N THR A 116 1.97 -18.41 -8.92
CA THR A 116 2.63 -17.21 -8.38
C THR A 116 4.11 -17.17 -8.76
N LYS A 117 4.58 -16.01 -9.23
CA LYS A 117 5.99 -15.77 -9.60
C LYS A 117 6.70 -14.91 -8.54
N ALA A 118 8.03 -15.03 -8.43
CA ALA A 118 8.81 -14.24 -7.47
C ALA A 118 8.59 -12.74 -7.64
N SER A 119 8.43 -12.26 -8.88
CA SER A 119 8.18 -10.83 -9.17
C SER A 119 6.89 -10.29 -8.52
N GLU A 120 5.88 -11.13 -8.32
CA GLU A 120 4.62 -10.76 -7.65
C GLU A 120 4.80 -10.63 -6.13
N LEU A 121 5.85 -11.24 -5.60
CA LEU A 121 6.23 -11.21 -4.19
C LEU A 121 7.32 -10.18 -3.89
N PHE A 122 7.96 -9.58 -4.90
CA PHE A 122 9.12 -8.71 -4.69
C PHE A 122 8.81 -7.52 -3.79
N ILE A 123 7.77 -6.75 -4.12
CA ILE A 123 7.36 -5.60 -3.30
C ILE A 123 7.03 -6.02 -1.86
N ARG A 124 6.51 -7.25 -1.70
CA ARG A 124 6.16 -7.80 -0.38
C ARG A 124 7.36 -8.13 0.47
N MET A 125 8.34 -8.78 -0.14
CA MET A 125 9.58 -9.12 0.56
C MET A 125 10.43 -7.87 0.80
N GLU A 126 10.44 -6.91 -0.13
CA GLU A 126 11.11 -5.62 0.02
C GLU A 126 10.50 -4.79 1.17
N ALA A 127 9.18 -4.64 1.21
CA ALA A 127 8.50 -3.93 2.31
C ALA A 127 8.75 -4.60 3.66
N LEU A 128 8.64 -5.94 3.72
CA LEU A 128 8.85 -6.68 4.96
C LEU A 128 10.28 -6.53 5.50
N THR A 129 11.28 -6.62 4.62
CA THR A 129 12.69 -6.42 4.98
C THR A 129 13.02 -4.97 5.31
N THR A 130 12.35 -4.02 4.67
CA THR A 130 12.46 -2.58 4.96
C THR A 130 11.99 -2.28 6.38
N VAL A 131 10.83 -2.79 6.78
CA VAL A 131 10.29 -2.54 8.13
C VAL A 131 11.23 -3.03 9.23
N VAL A 132 11.88 -4.18 9.00
CA VAL A 132 12.89 -4.73 9.92
C VAL A 132 14.17 -3.88 9.93
N SER A 133 14.75 -3.61 8.75
CA SER A 133 16.08 -3.00 8.63
C SER A 133 16.10 -1.49 8.84
N ARG A 134 14.99 -0.81 8.59
CA ARG A 134 14.88 0.66 8.61
C ARG A 134 13.88 1.18 9.65
N LYS A 135 13.62 0.40 10.70
CA LYS A 135 12.69 0.76 11.79
C LYS A 135 12.98 2.15 12.38
N SER A 136 14.26 2.53 12.53
CA SER A 136 14.66 3.84 13.06
C SER A 136 14.28 5.01 12.16
N ILE A 137 14.34 4.84 10.83
CA ILE A 137 13.98 5.87 9.86
C ILE A 137 12.44 5.97 9.79
N LEU A 138 11.74 4.84 9.77
CA LEU A 138 10.27 4.79 9.75
C LEU A 138 9.63 5.36 11.03
N ALA A 139 10.31 5.22 12.18
CA ALA A 139 9.87 5.77 13.46
C ALA A 139 10.04 7.29 13.61
N ARG A 140 10.69 7.98 12.65
CA ARG A 140 10.85 9.44 12.72
C ARG A 140 9.50 10.14 12.70
N GLU A 141 9.29 11.13 13.57
CA GLU A 141 8.03 11.89 13.62
C GLU A 141 8.13 13.27 12.95
N LYS A 142 9.35 13.75 12.67
CA LYS A 142 9.62 15.06 12.09
C LYS A 142 10.59 15.04 10.91
N GLN A 143 10.34 15.94 9.96
CA GLN A 143 11.20 16.27 8.82
C GLN A 143 12.10 17.44 9.23
N GLU A 144 13.40 17.34 8.97
CA GLU A 144 14.40 18.33 9.41
C GLU A 144 15.36 18.69 8.27
N GLY A 145 15.66 19.98 8.11
CA GLY A 145 16.50 20.51 7.03
C GLY A 145 15.78 20.56 5.68
N LEU A 146 16.50 20.99 4.63
CA LEU A 146 15.95 21.11 3.28
C LEU A 146 16.09 19.79 2.52
N THR A 147 14.98 19.08 2.28
CA THR A 147 14.99 17.78 1.60
C THR A 147 14.00 17.72 0.45
N LEU A 148 14.32 16.89 -0.54
CA LEU A 148 13.49 16.68 -1.72
C LEU A 148 13.02 15.23 -1.77
N GLY A 149 11.72 15.03 -1.92
CA GLY A 149 11.13 13.72 -2.11
C GLY A 149 10.52 13.60 -3.50
N ILE A 150 10.76 12.46 -4.16
CA ILE A 150 10.32 12.20 -5.53
C ILE A 150 9.55 10.87 -5.58
N ASP A 151 8.28 10.91 -5.94
CA ASP A 151 7.44 9.73 -6.22
C ASP A 151 7.19 9.62 -7.72
N SER A 152 7.85 8.66 -8.37
CA SER A 152 7.58 8.34 -9.77
C SER A 152 6.65 7.16 -9.88
N GLY A 153 5.35 7.45 -9.78
CA GLY A 153 4.28 6.50 -10.00
C GLY A 153 4.08 6.15 -11.47
N SER A 154 3.17 5.21 -11.70
CA SER A 154 2.89 4.65 -13.01
C SER A 154 2.11 5.59 -13.93
N THR A 155 1.37 6.54 -13.35
CA THR A 155 0.55 7.54 -14.08
C THR A 155 1.10 8.95 -13.92
N THR A 156 1.64 9.26 -12.75
CA THR A 156 2.07 10.62 -12.38
C THR A 156 3.37 10.58 -11.58
N THR A 157 4.25 11.54 -11.85
CA THR A 157 5.48 11.82 -11.13
C THR A 157 5.26 13.05 -10.27
N LYS A 158 5.52 12.93 -8.97
CA LYS A 158 5.30 14.00 -8.01
C LYS A 158 6.57 14.30 -7.22
N VAL A 159 6.73 15.57 -6.87
CA VAL A 159 7.85 16.09 -6.11
C VAL A 159 7.32 16.93 -4.96
N ALA A 160 7.99 16.83 -3.80
CA ALA A 160 7.75 17.69 -2.65
C ALA A 160 9.10 18.20 -2.13
N LEU A 161 9.26 19.52 -2.10
CA LEU A 161 10.37 20.20 -1.43
C LEU A 161 9.92 20.55 -0.01
N MET A 162 10.66 20.11 1.00
CA MET A 162 10.29 20.32 2.40
C MET A 162 11.44 20.91 3.21
N GLU A 163 11.09 21.80 4.13
CA GLU A 163 12.00 22.36 5.14
C GLU A 163 11.34 22.37 6.51
N ASN A 164 11.92 21.67 7.49
CA ASN A 164 11.50 21.67 8.90
C ASN A 164 9.98 21.49 9.10
N ASP A 165 9.44 20.38 8.56
CA ASP A 165 8.01 20.02 8.58
C ASP A 165 7.09 20.87 7.67
N GLU A 166 7.63 21.84 6.92
CA GLU A 166 6.86 22.66 5.97
C GLU A 166 7.06 22.18 4.53
N VAL A 167 5.97 22.06 3.77
CA VAL A 167 6.02 21.81 2.32
C VAL A 167 6.18 23.16 1.63
N LEU A 168 7.37 23.44 1.11
CA LEU A 168 7.70 24.70 0.45
C LEU A 168 7.20 24.76 -1.00
N GLY A 169 7.12 23.60 -1.66
CA GLY A 169 6.68 23.53 -3.04
C GLY A 169 6.45 22.10 -3.51
N THR A 170 5.58 21.97 -4.52
CA THR A 170 5.18 20.68 -5.08
C THR A 170 5.17 20.72 -6.60
N GLY A 171 5.51 19.60 -7.23
CA GLY A 171 5.34 19.42 -8.67
C GLY A 171 4.56 18.16 -8.98
N TRP A 172 3.70 18.19 -9.99
CA TRP A 172 2.85 17.07 -10.38
C TRP A 172 2.70 16.99 -11.90
N VAL A 173 3.49 16.09 -12.47
CA VAL A 173 3.54 15.87 -13.91
C VAL A 173 3.04 14.47 -14.28
N LYS A 174 2.47 14.31 -15.47
CA LYS A 174 2.11 12.99 -16.02
C LYS A 174 3.38 12.19 -16.30
N THR A 175 3.46 10.96 -15.81
CA THR A 175 4.65 10.10 -16.03
C THR A 175 4.77 9.74 -17.51
N GLY A 176 5.93 10.06 -18.08
CA GLY A 176 6.34 9.70 -19.43
C GLY A 176 7.80 9.27 -19.43
N ASP A 177 8.68 10.08 -20.00
CA ASP A 177 10.12 9.90 -19.82
C ASP A 177 10.48 10.14 -18.35
N ILE A 178 10.96 9.11 -17.65
CA ILE A 178 11.12 9.12 -16.19
C ILE A 178 12.00 10.30 -15.74
N ILE A 179 13.11 10.55 -16.43
CA ILE A 179 14.06 11.62 -16.06
C ILE A 179 13.51 12.98 -16.47
N GLY A 180 13.01 13.14 -17.70
CA GLY A 180 12.40 14.39 -18.16
C GLY A 180 11.26 14.86 -17.27
N CYS A 181 10.29 13.98 -17.00
CA CYS A 181 9.16 14.30 -16.13
C CYS A 181 9.57 14.59 -14.69
N THR A 182 10.64 13.94 -14.19
CA THR A 182 11.21 14.26 -12.88
C THR A 182 11.77 15.67 -12.86
N ASN A 183 12.52 16.07 -13.88
CA ASN A 183 13.07 17.43 -13.98
C ASN A 183 11.96 18.48 -14.09
N ASP A 184 10.91 18.21 -14.87
CA ASP A 184 9.76 19.10 -14.98
C ASP A 184 9.05 19.26 -13.62
N ALA A 185 8.81 18.16 -12.90
CA ALA A 185 8.19 18.21 -11.58
C ALA A 185 9.10 18.88 -10.53
N ILE A 186 10.42 18.74 -10.63
CA ILE A 186 11.37 19.50 -9.81
C ILE A 186 11.24 20.99 -10.12
N ASN A 187 11.25 21.39 -11.40
CA ASN A 187 11.12 22.80 -11.78
C ASN A 187 9.82 23.41 -11.25
N GLU A 188 8.69 22.67 -11.30
CA GLU A 188 7.43 23.10 -10.69
C GLU A 188 7.55 23.29 -9.17
N ALA A 189 8.17 22.35 -8.45
CA ALA A 189 8.34 22.42 -7.01
C ALA A 189 9.23 23.57 -6.54
N PHE A 190 10.17 24.02 -7.37
CA PHE A 190 11.08 25.13 -7.04
C PHE A 190 10.60 26.49 -7.56
N ALA A 191 9.57 26.54 -8.42
CA ALA A 191 9.19 27.74 -9.18
C ALA A 191 8.91 28.98 -8.32
N GLU A 192 8.40 28.78 -7.10
CA GLU A 192 8.03 29.86 -6.17
C GLU A 192 8.95 29.93 -4.94
N THR A 193 10.15 29.34 -5.02
CA THR A 193 11.13 29.34 -3.92
C THR A 193 12.45 29.99 -4.34
N ASP A 194 13.22 30.50 -3.38
CA ASP A 194 14.57 31.03 -3.61
C ASP A 194 15.66 29.94 -3.63
N TYR A 195 15.28 28.68 -3.38
CA TYR A 195 16.18 27.55 -3.36
C TYR A 195 16.49 27.04 -4.76
N THR A 196 17.58 26.30 -4.85
CA THR A 196 17.99 25.52 -6.01
C THR A 196 18.23 24.07 -5.60
N LEU A 197 18.42 23.20 -6.59
CA LEU A 197 18.73 21.79 -6.31
C LEU A 197 20.04 21.62 -5.52
N ASP A 198 20.99 22.54 -5.66
CA ASP A 198 22.27 22.51 -4.94
C ASP A 198 22.13 22.80 -3.43
N ASP A 199 21.02 23.43 -3.02
CA ASP A 199 20.73 23.71 -1.61
C ASP A 199 20.14 22.48 -0.89
N VAL A 200 19.64 21.49 -1.63
CA VAL A 200 18.98 20.30 -1.07
C VAL A 200 19.99 19.41 -0.35
N GLU A 201 19.77 19.18 0.96
CA GLU A 201 20.66 18.38 1.82
C GLU A 201 20.56 16.87 1.51
N ALA A 202 19.38 16.40 1.12
CA ALA A 202 19.16 15.00 0.75
C ALA A 202 17.94 14.80 -0.16
N ILE A 203 18.07 13.83 -1.08
CA ILE A 203 17.02 13.41 -2.01
C ILE A 203 16.57 11.99 -1.68
N GLY A 204 15.26 11.80 -1.54
CA GLY A 204 14.61 10.51 -1.44
C GLY A 204 13.78 10.20 -2.69
N THR A 205 13.76 8.93 -3.10
CA THR A 205 12.93 8.48 -4.23
C THR A 205 12.06 7.28 -3.87
N THR A 206 10.85 7.26 -4.42
CA THR A 206 9.88 6.16 -4.31
C THR A 206 9.07 5.95 -5.59
N GLY A 207 8.16 4.98 -5.56
CA GLY A 207 7.36 4.54 -6.70
C GLY A 207 8.11 3.62 -7.68
N TYR A 208 7.49 3.37 -8.82
CA TYR A 208 8.01 2.49 -9.87
C TYR A 208 9.32 3.00 -10.50
N GLY A 209 9.49 4.32 -10.63
CA GLY A 209 10.68 4.95 -11.21
C GLY A 209 11.86 5.13 -10.25
N ARG A 210 11.69 4.81 -8.95
CA ARG A 210 12.63 5.17 -7.87
C ARG A 210 14.07 4.78 -8.14
N MET A 211 14.30 3.61 -8.73
CA MET A 211 15.64 3.06 -8.96
C MET A 211 16.39 3.86 -10.01
N THR A 212 15.70 4.23 -11.09
CA THR A 212 16.27 4.99 -12.20
C THR A 212 16.58 6.41 -11.73
N ILE A 213 15.61 7.06 -11.09
CA ILE A 213 15.75 8.42 -10.58
C ILE A 213 16.81 8.48 -9.49
N GLY A 214 16.77 7.55 -8.53
CA GLY A 214 17.69 7.54 -7.40
C GLY A 214 19.14 7.38 -7.83
N LYS A 215 19.42 6.53 -8.84
CA LYS A 215 20.75 6.42 -9.44
C LYS A 215 21.17 7.66 -10.21
N HIS A 216 20.24 8.29 -10.94
CA HIS A 216 20.51 9.49 -11.72
C HIS A 216 20.82 10.71 -10.84
N MET A 217 20.05 10.88 -9.76
CA MET A 217 20.11 12.02 -8.85
C MET A 217 21.06 11.81 -7.66
N GLY A 218 21.65 10.62 -7.51
CA GLY A 218 22.46 10.28 -6.34
C GLY A 218 21.66 10.27 -5.03
N ALA A 219 20.40 9.84 -5.08
CA ALA A 219 19.50 9.86 -3.92
C ALA A 219 20.06 9.09 -2.72
N LYS A 220 19.89 9.67 -1.52
CA LYS A 220 20.32 9.05 -0.26
C LYS A 220 19.38 7.93 0.17
N LEU A 221 18.11 8.02 -0.24
CA LEU A 221 17.08 7.03 0.02
C LEU A 221 16.42 6.60 -1.30
N ILE A 222 16.42 5.30 -1.58
CA ILE A 222 15.65 4.72 -2.68
C ILE A 222 14.77 3.65 -2.06
N GLN A 223 13.49 3.96 -1.85
CA GLN A 223 12.62 3.15 -1.01
C GLN A 223 11.30 2.82 -1.70
N GLU A 224 10.86 1.58 -1.53
CA GLU A 224 9.58 1.12 -2.06
C GLU A 224 8.37 1.87 -1.49
N GLU A 225 7.26 1.90 -2.24
CA GLU A 225 6.13 2.79 -2.00
C GLU A 225 5.23 2.41 -0.82
N ILE A 226 5.15 1.14 -0.40
CA ILE A 226 4.35 0.72 0.76
C ILE A 226 4.83 1.46 2.02
N SER A 227 6.12 1.40 2.31
CA SER A 227 6.72 2.03 3.49
C SER A 227 6.69 3.56 3.40
N VAL A 228 6.98 4.11 2.22
CA VAL A 228 7.04 5.56 2.03
C VAL A 228 5.64 6.19 2.04
N ASN A 229 4.69 5.62 1.30
CA ASN A 229 3.34 6.16 1.19
C ASN A 229 2.58 6.04 2.51
N SER A 230 2.70 4.90 3.21
CA SER A 230 2.09 4.74 4.53
C SER A 230 2.63 5.77 5.52
N LYS A 231 3.95 6.02 5.50
CA LYS A 231 4.57 7.05 6.33
C LYS A 231 4.08 8.46 5.98
N GLY A 232 4.08 8.80 4.70
CA GLY A 232 3.61 10.11 4.23
C GLY A 232 2.14 10.36 4.56
N ALA A 233 1.29 9.33 4.43
CA ALA A 233 -0.13 9.41 4.75
C ALA A 233 -0.39 9.72 6.23
N VAL A 234 0.21 8.94 7.14
CA VAL A 234 0.02 9.17 8.59
C VAL A 234 0.71 10.44 9.08
N TYR A 235 1.79 10.86 8.42
CA TYR A 235 2.44 12.15 8.69
C TYR A 235 1.52 13.32 8.35
N LEU A 236 1.02 13.38 7.11
CA LEU A 236 0.13 14.46 6.65
C LEU A 236 -1.21 14.47 7.40
N ALA A 237 -1.72 13.31 7.80
CA ALA A 237 -2.94 13.19 8.58
C ALA A 237 -2.77 13.51 10.08
N GLY A 238 -1.53 13.73 10.57
CA GLY A 238 -1.27 13.89 12.00
C GLY A 238 -1.54 12.63 12.84
N ALA A 239 -1.56 11.45 12.19
CA ALA A 239 -1.94 10.15 12.76
C ALA A 239 -0.74 9.21 12.94
N GLN A 240 0.44 9.76 13.26
CA GLN A 240 1.67 8.97 13.40
C GLN A 240 1.71 8.09 14.67
N LYS A 241 0.75 8.22 15.59
CA LYS A 241 0.70 7.48 16.87
C LYS A 241 -0.56 6.63 16.94
N GLY A 242 -0.42 5.42 17.48
CA GLY A 242 -1.50 4.45 17.52
C GLY A 242 -1.74 3.79 16.15
N GLU A 243 -2.94 3.24 15.99
CA GLU A 243 -3.33 2.51 14.79
C GLU A 243 -3.89 3.45 13.72
N ALA A 244 -3.71 3.08 12.45
CA ALA A 244 -4.37 3.71 11.32
C ALA A 244 -4.47 2.75 10.14
N THR A 245 -5.37 3.04 9.20
CA THR A 245 -5.43 2.37 7.90
C THR A 245 -5.22 3.39 6.80
N VAL A 246 -4.30 3.12 5.88
CA VAL A 246 -4.05 3.95 4.70
C VAL A 246 -4.65 3.25 3.49
N LEU A 247 -5.57 3.92 2.81
CA LEU A 247 -6.19 3.49 1.56
C LEU A 247 -5.63 4.36 0.41
N ASP A 248 -4.68 3.80 -0.35
CA ASP A 248 -4.10 4.42 -1.54
C ASP A 248 -4.74 3.83 -2.80
N ILE A 249 -5.68 4.56 -3.40
CA ILE A 249 -6.26 4.19 -4.69
C ILE A 249 -5.52 4.98 -5.77
N GLY A 250 -4.55 4.32 -6.39
CA GLY A 250 -3.70 4.88 -7.41
C GLY A 250 -4.33 4.94 -8.80
N GLY A 251 -3.51 5.29 -9.78
CA GLY A 251 -3.94 5.36 -11.18
C GLY A 251 -4.12 4.01 -11.86
N MET A 252 -3.40 2.96 -11.42
CA MET A 252 -3.49 1.61 -11.98
C MET A 252 -3.68 0.54 -10.92
N ASP A 253 -3.03 0.69 -9.77
CA ASP A 253 -3.11 -0.22 -8.63
C ASP A 253 -3.77 0.45 -7.41
N ASN A 254 -4.10 -0.36 -6.42
CA ASN A 254 -4.67 0.07 -5.16
C ASN A 254 -4.03 -0.68 -4.00
N LYS A 255 -3.96 -0.04 -2.83
CA LYS A 255 -3.26 -0.55 -1.66
C LYS A 255 -4.04 -0.21 -0.41
N VAL A 256 -4.13 -1.18 0.49
CA VAL A 256 -4.61 -0.95 1.85
C VAL A 256 -3.51 -1.36 2.80
N ILE A 257 -3.08 -0.44 3.65
CA ILE A 257 -1.93 -0.63 4.54
C ILE A 257 -2.38 -0.34 5.96
N THR A 258 -2.21 -1.27 6.88
CA THR A 258 -2.36 -1.00 8.31
C THR A 258 -1.04 -0.51 8.88
N VAL A 259 -1.15 0.49 9.76
CA VAL A 259 -0.03 1.18 10.36
C VAL A 259 -0.20 1.16 11.87
N ASN A 260 0.89 1.00 12.60
CA ASN A 260 0.95 1.17 14.04
C ASN A 260 2.16 2.05 14.40
N ASN A 261 1.92 3.14 15.12
CA ASN A 261 2.94 4.13 15.49
C ASN A 261 3.80 4.59 14.31
N GLY A 262 3.13 4.85 13.17
CA GLY A 262 3.77 5.37 11.97
C GLY A 262 4.58 4.33 11.17
N ILE A 263 4.53 3.05 11.56
CA ILE A 263 5.23 1.95 10.89
C ILE A 263 4.19 1.00 10.28
N PRO A 264 4.28 0.67 8.99
CA PRO A 264 3.37 -0.30 8.37
C PRO A 264 3.62 -1.69 8.95
N ASP A 265 2.55 -2.40 9.31
CA ASP A 265 2.63 -3.73 9.92
C ASP A 265 1.96 -4.84 9.11
N ASN A 266 1.08 -4.48 8.16
CA ASN A 266 0.47 -5.37 7.18
C ASN A 266 -0.09 -4.55 6.01
N PHE A 267 -0.25 -5.18 4.85
CA PHE A 267 -0.88 -4.54 3.70
C PHE A 267 -1.45 -5.55 2.70
N THR A 268 -2.36 -5.08 1.86
CA THR A 268 -2.85 -5.77 0.68
C THR A 268 -2.65 -4.87 -0.54
N MET A 269 -2.45 -5.49 -1.70
CA MET A 269 -2.32 -4.80 -2.98
C MET A 269 -3.20 -5.50 -3.99
N GLY A 270 -4.02 -4.73 -4.70
CA GLY A 270 -4.85 -5.19 -5.81
C GLY A 270 -4.53 -4.41 -7.08
N GLY A 271 -5.43 -4.47 -8.05
CA GLY A 271 -5.34 -3.61 -9.23
C GLY A 271 -4.31 -4.03 -10.29
N ILE A 272 -4.03 -5.32 -10.47
CA ILE A 272 -3.41 -5.78 -11.75
C ILE A 272 -4.35 -5.45 -12.94
N CYS A 273 -5.66 -5.35 -12.67
CA CYS A 273 -6.67 -4.89 -13.62
C CYS A 273 -7.09 -3.45 -13.30
N ALA A 274 -7.02 -2.56 -14.29
CA ALA A 274 -7.30 -1.12 -14.17
C ALA A 274 -8.74 -0.74 -13.75
N GLY A 275 -9.62 -1.72 -13.55
CA GLY A 275 -11.03 -1.54 -13.22
C GLY A 275 -11.29 -0.79 -11.91
N ALA A 276 -10.57 -1.16 -10.84
CA ALA A 276 -10.70 -0.56 -9.51
C ALA A 276 -9.62 0.51 -9.25
N SER A 277 -9.44 1.44 -10.20
CA SER A 277 -8.37 2.43 -10.14
C SER A 277 -8.79 3.78 -10.71
N GLY A 278 -7.95 4.80 -10.52
CA GLY A 278 -8.13 6.13 -11.11
C GLY A 278 -8.25 6.12 -12.63
N ARG A 279 -7.73 5.10 -13.33
CA ARG A 279 -7.89 4.98 -14.79
C ARG A 279 -9.33 4.76 -15.22
N PHE A 280 -10.14 4.06 -14.43
CA PHE A 280 -11.56 3.89 -14.73
C PHE A 280 -12.32 5.21 -14.55
N LEU A 281 -11.99 5.98 -13.51
CA LEU A 281 -12.56 7.31 -13.25
C LEU A 281 -12.18 8.30 -14.35
N ASP A 282 -10.91 8.29 -14.78
CA ASP A 282 -10.41 9.09 -15.90
C ASP A 282 -11.20 8.81 -17.19
N MET A 283 -11.35 7.54 -17.58
CA MET A 283 -12.16 7.20 -18.76
C MET A 283 -13.65 7.51 -18.60
N THR A 284 -14.19 7.39 -17.38
CA THR A 284 -15.57 7.79 -17.09
C THR A 284 -15.76 9.29 -17.29
N SER A 285 -14.87 10.12 -16.74
CA SER A 285 -14.93 11.58 -16.91
C SER A 285 -14.91 11.99 -18.38
N GLY A 286 -14.01 11.41 -19.17
CA GLY A 286 -13.94 11.64 -20.61
C GLY A 286 -15.21 11.22 -21.37
N ARG A 287 -15.88 10.14 -20.94
CA ARG A 287 -17.17 9.70 -21.53
C ARG A 287 -18.33 10.60 -21.15
N LEU A 288 -18.32 11.15 -19.95
CA LEU A 288 -19.29 12.14 -19.49
C LEU A 288 -19.03 13.54 -20.08
N GLY A 289 -17.84 13.76 -20.64
CA GLY A 289 -17.44 15.01 -21.25
C GLY A 289 -17.17 16.11 -20.21
N VAL A 290 -16.57 15.73 -19.08
CA VAL A 290 -16.17 16.61 -17.98
C VAL A 290 -14.69 16.39 -17.65
N ASP A 291 -14.06 17.36 -17.00
CA ASP A 291 -12.71 17.15 -16.47
C ASP A 291 -12.71 16.18 -15.28
N ILE A 292 -11.61 15.48 -15.03
CA ILE A 292 -11.50 14.54 -13.90
C ILE A 292 -11.72 15.25 -12.55
N THR A 293 -11.32 16.52 -12.44
CA THR A 293 -11.53 17.34 -11.23
C THR A 293 -13.01 17.66 -10.99
N GLU A 294 -13.85 17.62 -12.03
CA GLU A 294 -15.29 17.85 -11.93
C GLU A 294 -16.07 16.57 -11.60
N LEU A 295 -15.45 15.38 -11.75
CA LEU A 295 -16.12 14.10 -11.58
C LEU A 295 -16.64 13.91 -10.15
N GLY A 296 -15.85 14.28 -9.13
CA GLY A 296 -16.23 14.17 -7.73
C GLY A 296 -17.48 15.01 -7.39
N PRO A 297 -17.45 16.34 -7.62
CA PRO A 297 -18.61 17.21 -7.42
C PRO A 297 -19.84 16.83 -8.26
N LEU A 298 -19.64 16.21 -9.43
CA LEU A 298 -20.72 15.68 -10.26
C LEU A 298 -21.35 14.43 -9.63
N ALA A 299 -20.53 13.50 -9.15
CA ALA A 299 -20.97 12.28 -8.47
C ALA A 299 -21.78 12.57 -7.19
N GLN A 300 -21.42 13.62 -6.45
CA GLN A 300 -22.13 14.05 -5.23
C GLN A 300 -23.57 14.52 -5.48
N LYS A 301 -23.91 14.87 -6.72
CA LYS A 301 -25.27 15.29 -7.10
C LYS A 301 -26.14 14.12 -7.57
N GLY A 302 -25.53 12.97 -7.80
CA GLY A 302 -26.20 11.78 -8.32
C GLY A 302 -26.54 10.77 -7.23
N ASN A 303 -27.21 9.71 -7.65
CA ASN A 303 -27.46 8.55 -6.81
C ASN A 303 -27.02 7.29 -7.56
N TYR A 304 -26.01 6.60 -7.03
CA TYR A 304 -25.46 5.38 -7.61
C TYR A 304 -26.51 4.29 -7.85
N LYS A 305 -27.66 4.30 -7.17
CA LYS A 305 -28.75 3.33 -7.37
C LYS A 305 -29.53 3.53 -8.68
N ASN A 306 -29.37 4.69 -9.32
CA ASN A 306 -30.06 5.03 -10.56
C ASN A 306 -29.28 4.61 -11.83
N ALA A 307 -28.04 4.13 -11.68
CA ALA A 307 -27.22 3.62 -12.78
C ALA A 307 -26.46 2.37 -12.33
N VAL A 308 -26.37 1.34 -13.18
CA VAL A 308 -25.72 0.07 -12.81
C VAL A 308 -24.40 -0.04 -13.56
N LEU A 309 -23.29 -0.03 -12.82
CA LEU A 309 -21.93 -0.15 -13.35
C LEU A 309 -21.17 -1.24 -12.61
N ASN A 310 -20.46 -2.11 -13.34
CA ASN A 310 -19.50 -3.04 -12.77
C ASN A 310 -18.07 -2.75 -13.27
N SER A 311 -17.25 -2.19 -12.39
CA SER A 311 -15.88 -1.78 -12.69
C SER A 311 -14.85 -2.92 -12.66
N TYR A 312 -15.21 -4.16 -12.27
CA TYR A 312 -14.26 -5.28 -12.12
C TYR A 312 -13.37 -5.45 -13.36
N CYS A 313 -13.98 -5.33 -14.54
CA CYS A 313 -13.28 -5.19 -15.81
C CYS A 313 -13.56 -3.80 -16.36
N ILE A 314 -12.51 -3.02 -16.58
CA ILE A 314 -12.62 -1.65 -17.08
C ILE A 314 -13.38 -1.56 -18.41
N VAL A 315 -13.26 -2.57 -19.27
CA VAL A 315 -13.96 -2.63 -20.57
C VAL A 315 -15.46 -2.80 -20.36
N PHE A 316 -15.87 -3.70 -19.47
CA PHE A 316 -17.28 -3.93 -19.17
C PHE A 316 -17.88 -2.77 -18.38
N GLY A 317 -17.15 -2.18 -17.42
CA GLY A 317 -17.62 -1.00 -16.70
C GLY A 317 -17.89 0.19 -17.62
N ILE A 318 -17.06 0.41 -18.65
CA ILE A 318 -17.33 1.47 -19.64
C ILE A 318 -18.51 1.09 -20.56
N GLN A 319 -18.71 -0.19 -20.87
CA GLN A 319 -19.89 -0.65 -21.61
C GLN A 319 -21.17 -0.43 -20.80
N ASP A 320 -21.15 -0.72 -19.50
CA ASP A 320 -22.26 -0.48 -18.57
C ASP A 320 -22.58 1.01 -18.45
N LEU A 321 -21.55 1.86 -18.36
CA LEU A 321 -21.69 3.32 -18.37
C LEU A 321 -22.42 3.81 -19.63
N VAL A 322 -21.98 3.37 -20.82
CA VAL A 322 -22.61 3.73 -22.10
C VAL A 322 -24.07 3.26 -22.14
N THR A 323 -24.33 2.05 -21.65
CA THR A 323 -25.68 1.45 -21.64
C THR A 323 -26.61 2.21 -20.69
N SER A 324 -26.12 2.58 -19.49
CA SER A 324 -26.87 3.38 -18.51
C SER A 324 -27.24 4.75 -19.06
N LEU A 325 -26.29 5.46 -19.69
CA LEU A 325 -26.54 6.75 -20.33
C LEU A 325 -27.54 6.65 -21.49
N ALA A 326 -27.43 5.62 -22.33
CA ALA A 326 -28.39 5.37 -23.41
C ALA A 326 -29.79 5.02 -22.88
N GLY A 327 -29.86 4.42 -21.69
CA GLY A 327 -31.09 4.14 -20.94
C GLY A 327 -31.72 5.37 -20.27
N GLY A 328 -31.07 6.54 -20.34
CA GLY A 328 -31.58 7.80 -19.80
C GLY A 328 -31.10 8.15 -18.39
N ALA A 329 -30.10 7.44 -17.86
CA ALA A 329 -29.45 7.86 -16.62
C ALA A 329 -28.82 9.25 -16.77
N SER A 330 -28.91 10.06 -15.72
CA SER A 330 -28.25 11.37 -15.70
C SER A 330 -26.72 11.22 -15.64
N LYS A 331 -25.97 12.28 -15.96
CA LYS A 331 -24.51 12.24 -15.85
C LYS A 331 -24.08 12.16 -14.39
N GLU A 332 -24.84 12.79 -13.51
CA GLU A 332 -24.70 12.79 -12.06
C GLU A 332 -24.84 11.37 -11.51
N ASP A 333 -25.92 10.66 -11.85
CA ASP A 333 -26.14 9.28 -11.43
C ASP A 333 -25.04 8.35 -11.96
N ALA A 334 -24.63 8.53 -13.22
CA ALA A 334 -23.56 7.75 -13.83
C ALA A 334 -22.19 7.99 -13.16
N ALA A 335 -21.86 9.24 -12.81
CA ALA A 335 -20.65 9.58 -12.07
C ALA A 335 -20.67 8.98 -10.65
N SER A 336 -21.81 9.07 -9.96
CA SER A 336 -22.04 8.47 -8.64
C SER A 336 -21.85 6.95 -8.69
N ALA A 337 -22.46 6.28 -9.68
CA ALA A 337 -22.32 4.84 -9.87
C ALA A 337 -20.90 4.41 -10.23
N ALA A 338 -20.13 5.22 -10.97
CA ALA A 338 -18.74 4.93 -11.27
C ALA A 338 -17.87 4.99 -10.01
N CYS A 339 -18.05 6.00 -9.16
CA CYS A 339 -17.34 6.13 -7.88
C CYS A 339 -17.69 4.96 -6.94
N TYR A 340 -18.98 4.66 -6.80
CA TYR A 340 -19.47 3.52 -6.01
C TYR A 340 -18.89 2.20 -6.50
N SER A 341 -18.89 1.97 -7.81
CA SER A 341 -18.37 0.74 -8.40
C SER A 341 -16.86 0.54 -8.14
N VAL A 342 -16.06 1.61 -8.10
CA VAL A 342 -14.63 1.51 -7.72
C VAL A 342 -14.50 1.19 -6.24
N ALA A 343 -15.22 1.89 -5.38
CA ALA A 343 -15.19 1.68 -3.93
C ALA A 343 -15.62 0.25 -3.55
N GLU A 344 -16.67 -0.28 -4.19
CA GLU A 344 -17.16 -1.65 -3.98
C GLU A 344 -16.11 -2.68 -4.37
N GLN A 345 -15.41 -2.47 -5.48
CA GLN A 345 -14.35 -3.39 -5.91
C GLN A 345 -13.12 -3.36 -5.01
N VAL A 346 -12.73 -2.18 -4.52
CA VAL A 346 -11.67 -2.06 -3.50
C VAL A 346 -12.08 -2.78 -2.22
N TYR A 347 -13.35 -2.66 -1.82
CA TYR A 347 -13.88 -3.35 -0.65
C TYR A 347 -13.82 -4.86 -0.79
N GLU A 348 -14.40 -5.41 -1.86
CA GLU A 348 -14.47 -6.85 -2.12
C GLU A 348 -13.08 -7.49 -2.27
N GLN A 349 -12.11 -6.80 -2.88
CA GLN A 349 -10.82 -7.38 -3.20
C GLN A 349 -9.75 -7.18 -2.13
N GLN A 350 -9.87 -6.13 -1.31
CA GLN A 350 -8.79 -5.72 -0.41
C GLN A 350 -9.24 -5.50 1.02
N LEU A 351 -10.31 -4.72 1.24
CA LEU A 351 -10.71 -4.35 2.60
C LEU A 351 -11.25 -5.55 3.40
N GLN A 352 -11.78 -6.58 2.74
CA GLN A 352 -12.17 -7.84 3.40
C GLN A 352 -10.98 -8.68 3.89
N GLU A 353 -9.80 -8.47 3.32
CA GLU A 353 -8.59 -9.26 3.61
C GLU A 353 -7.71 -8.61 4.69
N ILE A 354 -8.07 -7.42 5.17
CA ILE A 354 -7.29 -6.65 6.14
C ILE A 354 -8.19 -6.12 7.27
N ASP A 355 -7.61 -5.95 8.44
CA ASP A 355 -8.32 -5.39 9.59
C ASP A 355 -8.34 -3.88 9.44
N VAL A 356 -9.50 -3.29 9.11
CA VAL A 356 -9.62 -1.84 8.96
C VAL A 356 -9.60 -1.21 10.35
N ARG A 357 -8.53 -0.45 10.63
CA ARG A 357 -8.26 0.29 11.87
C ARG A 357 -8.47 1.78 11.67
N GLU A 358 -9.11 2.43 12.63
CA GLU A 358 -9.35 3.88 12.60
C GLU A 358 -8.15 4.68 13.15
N PRO A 359 -7.84 5.85 12.57
CA PRO A 359 -8.55 6.47 11.45
C PRO A 359 -8.24 5.80 10.11
N LEU A 360 -9.23 5.79 9.20
CA LEU A 360 -9.01 5.46 7.80
C LEU A 360 -8.58 6.74 7.06
N ILE A 361 -7.43 6.67 6.39
CA ILE A 361 -6.81 7.78 5.68
C ILE A 361 -6.80 7.45 4.20
N GLN A 362 -7.58 8.17 3.39
CA GLN A 362 -7.64 7.95 1.94
C GLN A 362 -6.71 8.93 1.22
N VAL A 363 -5.86 8.38 0.36
CA VAL A 363 -4.72 9.07 -0.27
C VAL A 363 -4.57 8.70 -1.74
N GLY A 364 -3.57 9.30 -2.40
CA GLY A 364 -3.36 9.18 -3.84
C GLY A 364 -4.23 10.15 -4.64
N GLY A 365 -4.01 10.25 -5.95
CA GLY A 365 -4.71 11.25 -6.78
C GLY A 365 -6.23 11.09 -6.81
N THR A 366 -6.75 9.88 -6.59
CA THR A 366 -8.20 9.62 -6.56
C THR A 366 -8.87 10.08 -5.27
N SER A 367 -8.12 10.33 -4.19
CA SER A 367 -8.66 10.92 -2.96
C SER A 367 -9.23 12.34 -3.19
N LEU A 368 -8.82 13.01 -4.28
CA LEU A 368 -9.36 14.30 -4.70
C LEU A 368 -10.74 14.19 -5.38
N VAL A 369 -11.16 12.98 -5.74
CA VAL A 369 -12.50 12.72 -6.30
C VAL A 369 -13.45 12.52 -5.12
N ALA A 370 -14.05 13.62 -4.63
CA ALA A 370 -14.88 13.59 -3.41
C ALA A 370 -15.98 12.51 -3.43
N GLY A 371 -16.65 12.29 -4.57
CA GLY A 371 -17.66 11.23 -4.69
C GLY A 371 -17.12 9.81 -4.52
N LEU A 372 -15.82 9.56 -4.73
CA LEU A 372 -15.18 8.28 -4.39
C LEU A 372 -15.00 8.15 -2.88
N VAL A 373 -14.60 9.24 -2.20
CA VAL A 373 -14.46 9.26 -0.74
C VAL A 373 -15.81 8.99 -0.07
N ASP A 374 -16.87 9.67 -0.52
CA ASP A 374 -18.23 9.45 -0.04
C ASP A 374 -18.67 7.99 -0.23
N ALA A 375 -18.37 7.40 -1.40
CA ALA A 375 -18.71 6.02 -1.69
C ALA A 375 -17.96 5.02 -0.79
N VAL A 376 -16.67 5.25 -0.50
CA VAL A 376 -15.90 4.41 0.43
C VAL A 376 -16.48 4.53 1.84
N GLN A 377 -16.82 5.75 2.27
CA GLN A 377 -17.45 6.01 3.56
C GLN A 377 -18.79 5.28 3.71
N ASP A 378 -19.65 5.35 2.69
CA ASP A 378 -20.94 4.66 2.67
C ASP A 378 -20.80 3.14 2.76
N ILE A 379 -19.87 2.55 1.99
CA ILE A 379 -19.63 1.10 1.95
C ILE A 379 -19.10 0.58 3.30
N LEU A 380 -18.29 1.38 3.98
CA LEU A 380 -17.73 1.03 5.28
C LEU A 380 -18.67 1.36 6.45
N GLY A 381 -19.93 1.70 6.18
CA GLY A 381 -20.95 1.91 7.22
C GLY A 381 -20.85 3.28 7.89
N GLY A 382 -20.28 4.28 7.21
CA GLY A 382 -20.24 5.67 7.66
C GLY A 382 -19.06 6.04 8.55
N ILE A 383 -17.97 5.26 8.54
CA ILE A 383 -16.73 5.63 9.25
C ILE A 383 -16.19 6.95 8.72
N ASP A 384 -15.53 7.74 9.58
CA ASP A 384 -14.91 8.99 9.16
C ASP A 384 -13.64 8.72 8.35
N ILE A 385 -13.52 9.35 7.19
CA ILE A 385 -12.37 9.20 6.29
C ILE A 385 -11.57 10.50 6.28
N ILE A 386 -10.30 10.40 6.66
CA ILE A 386 -9.38 11.52 6.60
C ILE A 386 -8.77 11.59 5.19
N VAL A 387 -8.97 12.70 4.49
CA VAL A 387 -8.22 13.06 3.30
C VAL A 387 -7.32 14.24 3.66
N PRO A 388 -6.01 14.02 3.91
CA PRO A 388 -5.15 15.09 4.35
C PRO A 388 -4.84 16.08 3.22
N GLU A 389 -4.40 17.29 3.58
CA GLU A 389 -3.79 18.20 2.62
C GLU A 389 -2.58 17.50 1.96
N TYR A 390 -2.41 17.70 0.66
CA TYR A 390 -1.39 17.02 -0.14
C TYR A 390 -1.53 15.48 -0.21
N SER A 391 -2.73 14.93 -0.05
CA SER A 391 -3.01 13.48 -0.11
C SER A 391 -2.48 12.76 -1.37
N GLN A 392 -2.36 13.47 -2.50
CA GLN A 392 -1.77 12.95 -3.74
C GLN A 392 -0.23 12.89 -3.73
N TYR A 393 0.41 13.59 -2.80
CA TYR A 393 1.86 13.75 -2.67
C TYR A 393 2.45 12.89 -1.56
N ILE A 394 1.68 11.99 -0.95
CA ILE A 394 2.13 11.11 0.15
C ILE A 394 3.46 10.41 -0.11
N GLY A 395 3.74 9.96 -1.33
CA GLY A 395 4.99 9.31 -1.67
C GLY A 395 6.16 10.30 -1.69
N ALA A 396 5.94 11.49 -2.23
CA ALA A 396 6.96 12.54 -2.25
C ALA A 396 7.22 13.09 -0.84
N VAL A 397 6.17 13.45 -0.10
CA VAL A 397 6.26 13.91 1.29
C VAL A 397 6.88 12.85 2.19
N GLY A 398 6.41 11.60 2.11
CA GLY A 398 6.98 10.48 2.86
C GLY A 398 8.46 10.28 2.55
N SER A 399 8.88 10.47 1.30
CA SER A 399 10.27 10.31 0.91
C SER A 399 11.17 11.44 1.46
N ALA A 400 10.71 12.69 1.37
CA ALA A 400 11.38 13.86 1.96
C ALA A 400 11.49 13.73 3.49
N MET A 401 10.40 13.31 4.13
CA MET A 401 10.31 13.02 5.56
C MET A 401 11.35 11.97 6.00
N LEU A 402 11.39 10.82 5.32
CA LEU A 402 12.30 9.72 5.67
C LEU A 402 13.77 10.06 5.38
N VAL A 403 14.06 10.70 4.24
CA VAL A 403 15.44 11.00 3.84
C VAL A 403 16.10 12.06 4.74
N SER A 404 15.32 12.91 5.41
CA SER A 404 15.84 13.86 6.41
C SER A 404 16.68 13.18 7.51
N GLY A 405 16.38 11.91 7.84
CA GLY A 405 17.16 11.12 8.79
C GLY A 405 18.53 10.64 8.28
N LEU A 406 18.83 10.86 6.99
CA LEU A 406 20.06 10.40 6.32
C LEU A 406 20.94 11.56 5.83
N LYS A 407 20.55 12.81 6.09
CA LYS A 407 21.24 14.00 5.58
C LYS A 407 22.71 14.09 6.00
N ASP A 408 23.04 13.70 7.22
CA ASP A 408 24.42 13.74 7.76
C ASP A 408 25.20 12.43 7.57
N THR A 409 24.65 11.46 6.84
CA THR A 409 25.31 10.15 6.64
C THR A 409 26.08 10.09 5.32
N ASP A 410 27.33 9.64 5.40
CA ASP A 410 28.09 9.17 4.24
C ASP A 410 27.49 7.84 3.75
N ILE A 411 27.19 7.75 2.46
CA ILE A 411 26.45 6.60 1.93
C ILE A 411 27.43 5.51 1.49
N ASP A 412 27.32 4.36 2.14
CA ASP A 412 27.75 3.07 1.59
C ASP A 412 26.69 2.62 0.57
N ASP A 413 27.10 2.38 -0.68
CA ASP A 413 26.22 1.92 -1.76
C ASP A 413 25.44 0.64 -1.40
N SER A 414 25.97 -0.19 -0.50
CA SER A 414 25.28 -1.39 -0.01
C SER A 414 24.08 -1.11 0.91
N LYS A 415 23.94 0.13 1.41
CA LYS A 415 22.83 0.59 2.28
C LYS A 415 21.83 1.50 1.54
N ARG A 416 22.00 1.72 0.23
CA ARG A 416 21.05 2.49 -0.59
C ARG A 416 19.73 1.76 -0.84
N PHE A 417 19.74 0.44 -0.70
CA PHE A 417 18.61 -0.47 -0.94
C PHE A 417 17.87 -0.81 0.35
#